data_AF-A0A9Q8ZU03-F1
#
_entry.id   AF-A0A9Q8ZU03-F1
#
_cell.length_a   1.000
_cell.length_b   1.000
_cell.length_c   1.000
_cell.angle_alpha   90.00
_cell.angle_beta   90.00
_cell.angle_gamma   90.00
#
_symmetry.space_group_name_H-M   'P 1'
#
loop_
_entity.id
_entity.type
_entity.pdbx_description
1 polymer ?
#
loop_
_entity_poly.entity_id
_entity_poly.type
_entity_poly.pdbx_seq_one_letter_code
_entity_poly.pdbx_strand_id
1 'polypeptide(L)' 'MKPNRGYLPIEAAGKRVRVLLADGTINRDIDPAAPPGWPADGKCGCRWTLTGRPHDIAEYEVIV' A
#
# COMPACT_ATOMS: atom_id res chain seq x y z
N MET A 1 -6.83 0.63 -9.70
CA MET A 1 -6.39 1.02 -8.34
C MET A 1 -6.99 2.40 -8.04
N LYS A 2 -7.03 2.83 -6.77
CA LYS A 2 -7.53 4.14 -6.31
C LYS A 2 -6.35 5.05 -5.95
N PRO A 3 -6.41 6.36 -6.18
CA PRO A 3 -5.32 7.27 -5.83
C PRO A 3 -5.15 7.38 -4.31
N ASN A 4 -3.91 7.38 -3.83
CA ASN A 4 -3.59 7.70 -2.45
C ASN A 4 -3.73 9.20 -2.20
N ARG A 5 -4.50 9.57 -1.17
CA ARG A 5 -4.76 10.97 -0.79
C ARG A 5 -3.83 11.50 0.31
N GLY A 6 -2.80 10.73 0.70
CA GLY A 6 -1.86 11.10 1.75
C GLY A 6 -2.22 10.63 3.15
N TYR A 7 -3.27 9.82 3.30
CA TYR A 7 -3.74 9.26 4.57
C TYR A 7 -4.36 7.88 4.36
N LEU A 8 -4.39 7.05 5.42
CA LEU A 8 -4.98 5.70 5.38
C LEU A 8 -6.45 5.78 4.96
N PRO A 9 -6.84 5.17 3.82
CA PRO A 9 -8.23 5.09 3.39
C PRO A 9 -9.05 4.21 4.34
N ILE A 10 -10.29 4.62 4.64
CA ILE A 10 -11.15 3.88 5.58
C ILE A 10 -11.44 2.45 5.08
N GLU A 11 -11.56 2.26 3.78
CA GLU A 11 -11.81 0.95 3.18
C GLU A 11 -10.62 -0.02 3.31
N ALA A 12 -9.42 0.50 3.55
CA ALA A 12 -8.17 -0.24 3.65
C ALA A 12 -7.75 -0.50 5.10
N ALA A 13 -8.36 0.14 6.10
CA ALA A 13 -8.03 -0.09 7.51
C ALA A 13 -8.21 -1.57 7.91
N GLY A 14 -7.22 -2.14 8.59
CA GLY A 14 -7.16 -3.54 9.01
C GLY A 14 -7.00 -4.57 7.87
N LYS A 15 -6.71 -4.11 6.65
CA LYS A 15 -6.70 -4.95 5.43
C LYS A 15 -5.34 -5.01 4.77
N ARG A 16 -5.25 -5.74 3.66
CA ARG A 16 -4.05 -5.74 2.81
C ARG A 16 -4.31 -5.09 1.47
N VAL A 17 -3.26 -4.47 0.94
CA VAL A 17 -3.28 -3.69 -0.29
C VAL A 17 -2.18 -4.09 -1.24
N ARG A 18 -2.51 -4.06 -2.53
CA ARG A 18 -1.52 -3.89 -3.60
C ARG A 18 -1.34 -2.40 -3.85
N VAL A 19 -0.10 -1.95 -4.01
CA VAL A 19 0.23 -0.54 -4.23
C VAL A 19 1.07 -0.36 -5.47
N LEU A 20 0.75 0.69 -6.23
CA LEU A 20 1.61 1.29 -7.24
C LEU A 20 2.37 2.43 -6.55
N LEU A 21 3.70 2.37 -6.60
CA LEU A 21 4.57 3.41 -6.07
C LEU A 21 4.75 4.54 -7.11
N ALA A 22 5.17 5.71 -6.63
CA ALA A 22 5.36 6.90 -7.48
C ALA A 22 6.44 6.70 -8.57
N ASP A 23 7.38 5.78 -8.37
CA ASP A 23 8.36 5.35 -9.38
C ASP A 23 7.80 4.38 -10.44
N GLY A 24 6.51 4.04 -10.37
CA GLY A 24 5.84 3.13 -11.28
C GLY A 24 5.97 1.65 -10.91
N THR A 25 6.69 1.31 -9.84
CA THR A 25 6.80 -0.08 -9.39
C THR A 25 5.57 -0.53 -8.61
N ILE A 26 5.18 -1.80 -8.79
CA ILE A 26 4.14 -2.44 -7.98
C ILE A 26 4.81 -3.21 -6.85
N ASN A 27 4.28 -3.10 -5.64
CA ASN A 27 4.80 -3.87 -4.51
C ASN A 27 4.74 -5.38 -4.78
N ARG A 28 5.80 -6.08 -4.37
CA ARG A 28 5.89 -7.53 -4.47
C ARG A 28 5.62 -8.16 -3.11
N ASP A 29 5.06 -9.37 -3.15
CA ASP A 29 5.00 -10.23 -1.98
C ASP A 29 6.43 -10.66 -1.61
N ILE A 30 6.77 -10.49 -0.33
CA ILE A 30 8.14 -10.73 0.17
C ILE A 30 8.38 -12.23 0.39
N ASP A 31 7.33 -12.98 0.72
CA ASP A 31 7.35 -14.43 0.97
C ASP A 31 6.08 -15.07 0.38
N PRO A 32 6.18 -16.12 -0.45
CA PRO A 32 5.03 -16.87 -0.96
C PRO A 32 4.13 -17.50 0.11
N ALA A 33 4.65 -17.75 1.32
CA ALA A 33 3.88 -18.27 2.44
C ALA A 33 3.14 -17.17 3.23
N ALA A 34 3.45 -15.88 2.98
CA ALA A 34 2.77 -14.77 3.62
C ALA A 34 1.45 -14.42 2.90
N PRO A 35 0.46 -13.84 3.61
CA PRO A 35 -0.74 -13.33 2.97
C PRO A 35 -0.39 -12.28 1.90
N PRO A 36 -1.05 -12.30 0.73
CA PRO A 36 -0.72 -11.45 -0.41
C PRO A 36 -0.87 -9.96 -0.09
N GLY A 37 -0.12 -9.12 -0.79
CA GLY A 37 -0.03 -7.67 -0.66
C GLY A 37 0.59 -7.21 0.64
N TRP A 38 0.59 -5.91 0.88
CA TRP A 38 1.16 -5.30 2.08
C TRP A 38 0.06 -4.96 3.08
N PRO A 39 0.31 -5.08 4.40
CA PRO A 39 -0.65 -4.60 5.39
C PRO A 39 -0.86 -3.10 5.20
N ALA A 40 -2.12 -2.67 5.16
CA ALA A 40 -2.46 -1.26 5.01
C ALA A 40 -2.07 -0.44 6.23
N ASP A 41 -2.13 -1.01 7.43
CA ASP A 41 -1.85 -0.33 8.69
C ASP A 41 -1.14 -1.24 9.70
N GLY A 42 -1.00 -0.76 10.93
CA GLY A 42 -0.30 -1.47 12.01
C GLY A 42 1.22 -1.32 11.97
N LYS A 43 1.91 -2.10 12.81
CA LYS A 43 3.36 -1.97 13.06
C LYS A 43 4.24 -2.15 11.81
N CYS A 44 3.78 -2.97 10.86
CA CYS A 44 4.46 -3.22 9.59
C CYS A 44 3.69 -2.64 8.40
N GLY A 45 2.75 -1.73 8.65
CA GLY A 45 1.82 -1.18 7.68
C GLY A 45 2.44 -0.24 6.66
N CYS A 46 1.71 -0.06 5.56
CA CYS A 46 1.99 0.94 4.55
C CYS A 46 2.08 2.36 5.13
N ARG A 47 3.03 3.14 4.62
CA ARG A 47 3.10 4.58 4.87
C ARG A 47 2.25 5.32 3.82
N TRP A 48 1.17 5.94 4.26
CA TRP A 48 0.24 6.63 3.36
C TRP A 48 0.60 8.09 3.07
N THR A 49 1.35 8.74 3.96
CA THR A 49 1.74 10.15 3.79
C THR A 49 2.58 10.34 2.53
N LEU A 50 2.19 11.30 1.69
CA LEU A 50 2.94 11.71 0.51
C LEU A 50 4.10 12.63 0.93
N THR A 51 5.31 12.26 0.55
CA THR A 51 6.55 12.96 0.90
C THR A 51 7.32 13.49 -0.31
N GLY A 52 6.80 13.24 -1.52
CA GLY A 52 7.48 13.52 -2.79
C GLY A 52 8.58 12.51 -3.10
N ARG A 53 8.58 11.33 -2.47
CA ARG A 53 9.61 10.31 -2.63
C ARG A 53 9.17 9.24 -3.65
N PRO A 54 10.11 8.58 -4.34
CA PRO A 54 9.80 7.54 -5.33
C PRO A 54 8.99 6.35 -4.78
N HIS A 55 9.13 6.07 -3.48
CA HIS A 55 8.43 5.00 -2.77
C HIS A 55 7.12 5.44 -2.10
N ASP A 56 6.65 6.66 -2.37
CA ASP A 56 5.31 7.06 -1.97
C ASP A 56 4.29 6.20 -2.72
N ILE A 57 3.22 5.80 -2.04
CA ILE A 57 2.10 5.11 -2.67
C ILE A 57 1.39 6.12 -3.57
N ALA A 58 1.34 5.87 -4.88
CA ALA A 58 0.58 6.66 -5.84
C ALA A 58 -0.86 6.16 -5.95
N GLU A 59 -1.02 4.85 -6.11
CA GLU A 59 -2.33 4.19 -6.16
C GLU A 59 -2.33 2.91 -5.32
N TYR A 60 -3.51 2.50 -4.87
CA TYR A 60 -3.69 1.28 -4.09
C TYR A 60 -4.95 0.51 -4.50
N GLU A 61 -4.96 -0.78 -4.21
CA GLU A 61 -6.12 -1.66 -4.34
C GLU A 61 -6.21 -2.54 -3.09
N VAL A 62 -7.38 -2.56 -2.47
CA VAL A 62 -7.66 -3.46 -1.34
C VAL A 62 -7.91 -4.86 -1.88
N ILE A 63 -7.21 -5.86 -1.33
CA ILE A 63 -7.25 -7.23 -1.85
C ILE A 63 -7.80 -8.26 -0.86
N VAL A 64 -7.77 -7.97 0.45
CA VAL A 64 -8.38 -8.77 1.53
C VAL A 64 -8.66 -7.88 2.71
#